data_AF-T1QDB1-F1
#
_entry.id   AF-T1QDB1-F1
#
_cell.length_a   1.000
_cell.length_b   1.000
_cell.length_c   1.000
_cell.angle_alpha   90.00
_cell.angle_beta   90.00
_cell.angle_gamma   90.00
#
_symmetry.space_group_name_H-M   'P 1'
#
loop_
_entity.id
_entity.type
_entity.pdbx_description
1 polymer ?
#
loop_
_entity_poly.entity_id
_entity_poly.type
_entity_poly.pdbx_seq_one_letter_code
_entity_poly.pdbx_strand_id
1 'polypeptide(L)'
;PFSENPECYLIHGGRTPNNDLSSSLYMLNVDSRGCNRKVTLRCQEKELVGELPEARYGHSLSVVHSRGKRACVLFGGRSYMSPSERTTETWNCVVDCSPKIYLIDLEFGCCSAHTLPELTDGQSFHLALARKDCVYFLGGHIASTDCRPPRLFRLQVELLLGSPLLSCEILNDGLSITSAIATSIGPAHEYIILGGYQSDSQKRMQCTYIALDDVGICMEPRDPPEWNSEISQSRTWFGGTLEKGSALIVLPSGTNSTPTDTYNLYQVSFKLVGDGEDPTQTCSQESTDFDDSPPLEDSEELYFGREPHEMEDSS
;
A
#
# COMPACT_ATOMS: atom_id res chain seq x y z
N PRO A 1 -19.10 -15.95 20.48
CA PRO A 1 -17.72 -16.08 19.98
C PRO A 1 -17.50 -15.10 18.82
N PHE A 2 -17.11 -13.87 19.16
CA PHE A 2 -16.64 -12.92 18.16
C PHE A 2 -15.34 -13.50 17.60
N SER A 3 -15.29 -13.80 16.32
CA SER A 3 -14.05 -14.16 15.65
C SER A 3 -13.12 -12.94 15.73
N GLU A 4 -12.21 -12.94 16.70
CA GLU A 4 -11.03 -12.09 16.70
C GLU A 4 -10.18 -12.52 15.50
N ASN A 5 -10.52 -12.04 14.31
CA ASN A 5 -9.61 -12.16 13.19
C ASN A 5 -8.46 -11.19 13.47
N PRO A 6 -7.22 -11.68 13.66
CA PRO A 6 -6.07 -10.81 13.87
C PRO A 6 -5.91 -9.87 12.68
N GLU A 7 -5.30 -8.70 12.92
CA GLU A 7 -4.91 -7.79 11.85
C GLU A 7 -4.15 -8.54 10.76
N CYS A 8 -4.61 -8.40 9.51
CA CYS A 8 -4.02 -9.05 8.35
C CYS A 8 -3.82 -8.07 7.21
N TYR A 9 -2.73 -8.22 6.49
CA TYR A 9 -2.50 -7.57 5.20
C TYR A 9 -3.02 -8.47 4.08
N LEU A 10 -3.67 -7.85 3.10
CA LEU A 10 -4.17 -8.52 1.91
C LEU A 10 -3.31 -8.10 0.72
N ILE A 11 -2.78 -9.09 -0.01
CA ILE A 11 -1.92 -8.87 -1.17
C ILE A 11 -2.55 -9.61 -2.33
N HIS A 12 -3.00 -8.87 -3.34
CA HIS A 12 -3.56 -9.45 -4.56
C HIS A 12 -2.75 -9.03 -5.78
N GLY A 13 -2.49 -9.99 -6.67
CA GLY A 13 -1.85 -9.78 -7.95
C GLY A 13 -0.43 -9.22 -7.86
N GLY A 14 -0.12 -8.24 -8.71
CA GLY A 14 1.24 -7.71 -8.85
C GLY A 14 2.07 -8.47 -9.88
N ARG A 15 3.31 -8.01 -10.09
CA ARG A 15 4.25 -8.53 -11.08
C ARG A 15 5.34 -9.34 -10.39
N THR A 16 5.59 -10.57 -10.85
CA THR A 16 6.64 -11.44 -10.33
C THR A 16 8.02 -10.99 -10.84
N PRO A 17 9.12 -11.50 -10.26
CA PRO A 17 10.48 -11.23 -10.78
C PRO A 17 10.68 -11.64 -12.25
N ASN A 18 9.91 -12.63 -12.73
CA ASN A 18 9.93 -13.08 -14.12
C ASN A 18 9.01 -12.25 -15.04
N ASN A 19 8.47 -11.15 -14.53
CA ASN A 19 7.50 -10.30 -15.21
C ASN A 19 6.13 -10.93 -15.46
N ASP A 20 5.80 -12.07 -14.86
CA ASP A 20 4.44 -12.62 -14.91
C ASP A 20 3.50 -11.82 -14.00
N LEU A 21 2.20 -11.83 -14.31
CA LEU A 21 1.19 -11.23 -13.44
C LEU A 21 0.55 -12.32 -12.59
N SER A 22 0.46 -12.09 -11.29
CA SER A 22 -0.29 -12.96 -10.39
C SER A 22 -1.79 -12.60 -10.41
N SER A 23 -2.64 -13.61 -10.25
CA SER A 23 -4.07 -13.48 -9.94
C SER A 23 -4.40 -13.98 -8.54
N SER A 24 -3.41 -14.39 -7.76
CA SER A 24 -3.61 -14.96 -6.43
C SER A 24 -3.86 -13.86 -5.39
N LEU A 25 -4.64 -14.21 -4.37
CA LEU A 25 -4.82 -13.42 -3.15
C LEU A 25 -4.07 -14.09 -2.00
N TYR A 26 -3.24 -13.32 -1.31
CA TYR A 26 -2.51 -13.75 -0.13
C TYR A 26 -2.95 -12.97 1.10
N MET A 27 -3.12 -13.69 2.21
CA MET A 27 -3.35 -13.14 3.53
C MET A 27 -2.07 -13.25 4.35
N LEU A 28 -1.51 -12.12 4.76
CA LEU A 28 -0.29 -12.03 5.56
C LEU A 28 -0.65 -11.57 6.97
N ASN A 29 -0.34 -12.39 7.98
CA ASN A 29 -0.59 -12.08 9.38
C ASN A 29 0.64 -12.40 10.25
N VAL A 30 0.65 -11.84 11.46
CA VAL A 30 1.65 -12.16 12.48
C VAL A 30 1.30 -13.51 13.09
N ASP A 31 2.21 -14.48 12.96
CA ASP A 31 2.05 -15.83 13.50
C ASP A 31 2.52 -15.90 14.95
N SER A 32 3.74 -15.43 15.19
CA SER A 32 4.33 -15.39 16.54
C SER A 32 5.32 -14.24 16.70
N ARG A 33 5.47 -13.81 17.95
CA ARG A 33 6.51 -12.87 18.39
C ARG A 33 7.47 -13.63 19.28
N GLY A 34 8.69 -13.87 18.80
CA GLY A 34 9.74 -14.57 19.53
C GLY A 34 10.58 -13.64 20.38
N CYS A 35 11.61 -14.19 21.03
CA CYS A 35 12.61 -13.42 21.76
C CYS A 35 13.38 -12.45 20.84
N ASN A 36 13.99 -11.41 21.41
CA ASN A 36 14.82 -10.42 20.70
C ASN A 36 14.11 -9.70 19.55
N ARG A 37 12.81 -9.36 19.73
CA ARG A 37 11.98 -8.66 18.72
C ARG A 37 11.81 -9.42 17.39
N LYS A 38 12.11 -10.73 17.35
CA LYS A 38 11.87 -11.57 16.18
C LYS A 38 10.36 -11.69 15.94
N VAL A 39 9.92 -11.43 14.72
CA VAL A 39 8.53 -11.63 14.28
C VAL A 39 8.49 -12.73 13.23
N THR A 40 7.61 -13.71 13.42
CA THR A 40 7.31 -14.71 12.40
C THR A 40 6.00 -14.33 11.73
N LEU A 41 6.01 -14.20 10.40
CA LEU A 41 4.83 -13.94 9.60
C LEU A 41 4.34 -15.23 8.96
N ARG A 42 3.04 -15.34 8.79
CA ARG A 42 2.41 -16.43 8.04
C ARG A 42 1.69 -15.84 6.83
N CYS A 43 2.05 -16.34 5.66
CA CYS A 43 1.41 -16.01 4.39
C CYS A 43 0.57 -17.20 3.94
N GLN A 44 -0.72 -16.98 3.74
CA GLN A 44 -1.66 -18.00 3.27
C GLN A 44 -2.26 -17.55 1.95
N GLU A 45 -2.17 -18.40 0.93
CA GLU A 45 -2.93 -18.19 -0.31
C GLU A 45 -4.40 -18.48 -0.02
N LYS A 46 -5.27 -17.51 -0.36
CA LYS A 46 -6.72 -17.65 -0.28
C LYS A 46 -7.22 -18.05 -1.67
N GLU A 47 -7.81 -19.24 -1.75
CA GLU A 47 -8.50 -19.67 -2.96
C GLU A 47 -9.69 -18.76 -3.24
N LEU A 48 -9.78 -18.30 -4.49
CA LEU A 48 -10.87 -17.46 -4.98
C LEU A 48 -11.71 -18.24 -5.99
N VAL A 49 -13.03 -18.08 -5.90
CA VAL A 49 -14.00 -18.73 -6.79
C VAL A 49 -15.05 -17.74 -7.30
N GLY A 50 -15.73 -18.06 -8.40
CA GLY A 50 -16.77 -17.19 -8.99
C GLY A 50 -16.23 -16.30 -10.12
N GLU A 51 -16.64 -15.04 -10.15
CA GLU A 51 -16.24 -14.09 -11.19
C GLU A 51 -14.91 -13.43 -10.83
N LEU A 52 -13.81 -14.09 -11.20
CA LEU A 52 -12.47 -13.68 -10.79
C LEU A 52 -11.94 -12.47 -11.58
N PRO A 53 -11.22 -11.54 -10.93
CA PRO A 53 -10.42 -10.57 -11.66
C PRO A 53 -9.27 -11.26 -12.39
N GLU A 54 -8.99 -10.82 -13.62
CA GLU A 54 -7.76 -11.25 -14.30
C GLU A 54 -6.49 -10.80 -13.55
N ALA A 55 -5.38 -11.49 -13.82
CA ALA A 55 -4.06 -11.16 -13.29
C ALA A 55 -3.64 -9.71 -13.66
N ARG A 56 -3.30 -8.91 -12.66
CA ARG A 56 -3.16 -7.45 -12.82
C ARG A 56 -2.23 -6.81 -11.79
N TYR A 57 -1.74 -5.61 -12.10
CA TYR A 57 -0.96 -4.77 -11.19
C TYR A 57 -1.40 -3.31 -11.27
N GLY A 58 -0.99 -2.47 -10.30
CA GLY A 58 -1.40 -1.05 -10.27
C GLY A 58 -2.89 -0.83 -10.01
N HIS A 59 -3.57 -1.84 -9.46
CA HIS A 59 -4.95 -1.76 -8.98
C HIS A 59 -4.96 -1.46 -7.48
N SER A 60 -6.14 -1.21 -6.93
CA SER A 60 -6.34 -1.06 -5.48
C SER A 60 -7.20 -2.19 -4.92
N LEU A 61 -6.92 -2.57 -3.68
CA LEU A 61 -7.73 -3.47 -2.87
C LEU A 61 -8.06 -2.79 -1.55
N SER A 62 -9.34 -2.66 -1.21
CA SER A 62 -9.78 -2.00 0.02
C SER A 62 -10.79 -2.87 0.76
N VAL A 63 -10.83 -2.80 2.09
CA VAL A 63 -11.81 -3.54 2.90
C VAL A 63 -12.94 -2.60 3.29
N VAL A 64 -14.18 -3.03 3.06
CA VAL A 64 -15.40 -2.34 3.49
C VAL A 64 -16.13 -3.15 4.56
N HIS A 65 -16.81 -2.44 5.45
CA HIS A 65 -17.62 -3.00 6.52
C HIS A 65 -19.04 -2.47 6.40
N SER A 66 -20.01 -3.36 6.22
CA SER A 66 -21.42 -3.01 6.06
C SER A 66 -22.29 -4.00 6.82
N ARG A 67 -23.16 -3.48 7.70
CA ARG A 67 -24.13 -4.27 8.49
C ARG A 67 -23.49 -5.46 9.25
N GLY A 68 -22.28 -5.26 9.77
CA GLY A 68 -21.53 -6.28 10.52
C GLY A 68 -20.83 -7.33 9.64
N LYS A 69 -20.95 -7.24 8.31
CA LYS A 69 -20.20 -8.04 7.35
C LYS A 69 -19.02 -7.26 6.80
N ARG A 70 -18.02 -7.97 6.28
CA ARG A 70 -16.86 -7.39 5.60
C ARG A 70 -16.68 -7.98 4.21
N ALA A 71 -16.20 -7.18 3.27
CA ALA A 71 -15.82 -7.62 1.94
C ALA A 71 -14.63 -6.80 1.45
N CYS A 72 -13.88 -7.32 0.49
CA CYS A 72 -12.90 -6.53 -0.23
C CYS A 72 -13.49 -5.98 -1.52
N VAL A 73 -13.14 -4.73 -1.82
CA VAL A 73 -13.41 -4.04 -3.07
C VAL A 73 -12.09 -3.99 -3.84
N LEU A 74 -12.07 -4.60 -5.03
CA LEU A 74 -10.96 -4.50 -5.98
C LEU A 74 -11.38 -3.70 -7.20
N PHE A 75 -10.54 -2.76 -7.63
CA PHE A 75 -10.81 -1.92 -8.79
C PHE A 75 -9.54 -1.52 -9.55
N GLY A 76 -9.69 -1.46 -10.88
CA GLY A 76 -8.70 -0.94 -11.83
C GLY A 76 -7.50 -1.85 -12.04
N GLY A 77 -6.38 -1.23 -12.41
CA GLY A 77 -5.11 -1.86 -12.72
C GLY A 77 -4.88 -2.10 -14.20
N ARG A 78 -3.71 -2.68 -14.49
CA ARG A 78 -3.26 -3.07 -15.81
C ARG A 78 -2.99 -4.55 -15.88
N SER A 79 -3.24 -5.11 -17.04
CA SER A 79 -2.91 -6.48 -17.43
C SER A 79 -2.11 -6.45 -18.74
N TYR A 80 -1.49 -7.59 -19.08
CA TYR A 80 -0.97 -7.78 -20.43
C TYR A 80 -2.14 -7.87 -21.42
N MET A 81 -1.87 -7.52 -22.69
CA MET A 81 -2.82 -7.76 -23.76
C MET A 81 -3.28 -9.22 -23.78
N SER A 82 -4.53 -9.42 -24.21
CA SER A 82 -5.14 -10.75 -24.28
C SER A 82 -4.28 -11.71 -25.12
N PRO A 83 -4.26 -13.02 -24.82
CA PRO A 83 -3.46 -13.97 -25.60
C PRO A 83 -3.78 -13.98 -27.10
N SER A 84 -4.98 -13.58 -27.49
CA SER A 84 -5.41 -13.44 -28.89
C SER A 84 -4.81 -12.23 -29.62
N GLU A 85 -4.44 -11.18 -28.90
CA GLU A 85 -3.93 -9.92 -29.45
C GLU A 85 -2.42 -9.75 -29.22
N ARG A 86 -1.86 -10.51 -28.28
CA ARG A 86 -0.45 -10.42 -27.87
C ARG A 86 0.46 -11.12 -28.88
N THR A 87 1.44 -10.37 -29.37
CA THR A 87 2.52 -10.86 -30.23
C THR A 87 3.86 -10.85 -29.49
N THR A 88 4.90 -11.42 -30.07
CA THR A 88 6.28 -11.32 -29.54
C THR A 88 6.78 -9.88 -29.50
N GLU A 89 6.36 -9.04 -30.45
CA GLU A 89 6.71 -7.61 -30.50
C GLU A 89 5.97 -6.78 -29.45
N THR A 90 4.73 -7.16 -29.14
CA THR A 90 3.89 -6.50 -28.13
C THR A 90 3.90 -7.25 -26.80
N TRP A 91 4.90 -8.11 -26.58
CA TRP A 91 4.91 -9.03 -25.44
C TRP A 91 4.78 -8.29 -24.10
N ASN A 92 5.44 -7.14 -23.93
CA ASN A 92 5.37 -6.37 -22.70
C ASN A 92 4.33 -5.24 -22.73
N CYS A 93 3.50 -5.16 -23.77
CA CYS A 93 2.45 -4.16 -23.86
C CYS A 93 1.34 -4.46 -22.85
N VAL A 94 0.93 -3.41 -22.14
CA VAL A 94 -0.09 -3.47 -21.10
C VAL A 94 -1.27 -2.60 -21.48
N VAL A 95 -2.45 -3.00 -21.04
CA VAL A 95 -3.71 -2.26 -21.20
C VAL A 95 -4.35 -2.11 -19.83
N ASP A 96 -5.18 -1.07 -19.64
CA ASP A 96 -5.97 -1.01 -18.42
C ASP A 96 -7.04 -2.11 -18.44
N CYS A 97 -7.25 -2.72 -17.27
CA CYS A 97 -8.29 -3.71 -17.08
C CYS A 97 -9.68 -3.09 -17.28
N SER A 98 -10.66 -3.90 -17.67
CA SER A 98 -12.07 -3.48 -17.73
C SER A 98 -12.51 -2.85 -16.39
N PRO A 99 -13.23 -1.71 -16.41
CA PRO A 99 -13.58 -0.93 -15.21
C PRO A 99 -14.73 -1.56 -14.40
N LYS A 100 -14.56 -2.84 -14.03
CA LYS A 100 -15.47 -3.57 -13.14
C LYS A 100 -15.01 -3.43 -11.69
N ILE A 101 -15.99 -3.37 -10.79
CA ILE A 101 -15.77 -3.54 -9.35
C ILE A 101 -15.87 -5.02 -9.02
N TYR A 102 -14.86 -5.56 -8.34
CA TYR A 102 -14.90 -6.92 -7.83
C TYR A 102 -15.13 -6.87 -6.33
N LEU A 103 -16.17 -7.58 -5.87
CA LEU A 103 -16.40 -7.82 -4.45
C LEU A 103 -15.92 -9.22 -4.09
N ILE A 104 -15.03 -9.30 -3.11
CA ILE A 104 -14.43 -10.55 -2.63
C ILE A 104 -14.86 -10.78 -1.19
N ASP A 105 -15.58 -11.88 -0.94
CA ASP A 105 -15.85 -12.37 0.40
C ASP A 105 -14.62 -13.11 0.93
N LEU A 106 -14.01 -12.61 2.02
CA LEU A 106 -12.82 -13.23 2.60
C LEU A 106 -13.11 -14.50 3.40
N GLU A 107 -14.35 -14.72 3.84
CA GLU A 107 -14.74 -15.94 4.56
C GLU A 107 -14.75 -17.12 3.59
N PHE A 108 -15.44 -16.98 2.47
CA PHE A 108 -15.64 -18.07 1.51
C PHE A 108 -14.77 -17.99 0.25
N GLY A 109 -14.08 -16.87 0.00
CA GLY A 109 -13.32 -16.66 -1.25
C GLY A 109 -14.20 -16.37 -2.47
N CYS A 110 -15.49 -16.09 -2.27
CA CYS A 110 -16.43 -15.84 -3.35
C CYS A 110 -16.23 -14.45 -3.96
N CYS A 111 -15.97 -14.40 -5.26
CA CYS A 111 -15.84 -13.20 -6.06
C CYS A 111 -17.08 -12.96 -6.91
N SER A 112 -17.54 -11.71 -6.97
CA SER A 112 -18.57 -11.24 -7.89
C SER A 112 -18.11 -9.97 -8.60
N ALA A 113 -18.44 -9.84 -9.89
CA ALA A 113 -18.01 -8.73 -10.73
C ALA A 113 -19.20 -7.83 -11.08
N HIS A 114 -19.03 -6.52 -10.87
CA HIS A 114 -20.10 -5.53 -11.01
C HIS A 114 -19.69 -4.44 -11.99
N THR A 115 -20.52 -4.21 -13.00
CA THR A 115 -20.37 -3.09 -13.92
C THR A 115 -21.23 -1.93 -13.43
N LEU A 116 -20.64 -0.74 -13.34
CA LEU A 116 -21.31 0.48 -12.90
C LEU A 116 -21.31 1.49 -14.05
N PRO A 117 -22.45 2.12 -14.37
CA PRO A 117 -22.58 3.00 -15.53
C PRO A 117 -21.68 4.24 -15.44
N GLU A 118 -21.32 4.67 -14.23
CA GLU A 118 -20.43 5.81 -13.98
C GLU A 118 -18.97 5.51 -14.34
N LEU A 119 -18.58 4.23 -14.45
CA LEU A 119 -17.22 3.79 -14.71
C LEU A 119 -17.05 3.35 -16.17
N THR A 120 -16.71 4.29 -17.03
CA THR A 120 -16.61 4.08 -18.49
C THR A 120 -15.25 3.56 -18.94
N ASP A 121 -14.17 4.03 -18.30
CA ASP A 121 -12.80 3.74 -18.71
C ASP A 121 -12.05 3.00 -17.61
N GLY A 122 -11.21 2.05 -18.02
CA GLY A 122 -10.20 1.45 -17.15
C GLY A 122 -9.22 2.51 -16.64
N GLN A 123 -8.70 2.30 -15.44
CA GLN A 123 -7.67 3.16 -14.87
C GLN A 123 -6.75 2.39 -13.94
N SER A 124 -5.55 2.93 -13.74
CA SER A 124 -4.51 2.34 -12.89
C SER A 124 -3.76 3.40 -12.09
N PHE A 125 -3.05 2.96 -11.04
CA PHE A 125 -2.24 3.79 -10.17
C PHE A 125 -2.99 4.94 -9.46
N HIS A 126 -4.30 4.76 -9.26
CA HIS A 126 -5.13 5.64 -8.45
C HIS A 126 -4.94 5.36 -6.95
N LEU A 127 -5.38 6.29 -6.13
CA LEU A 127 -5.51 6.09 -4.68
C LEU A 127 -6.89 5.53 -4.36
N ALA A 128 -6.96 4.70 -3.32
CA ALA A 128 -8.21 4.23 -2.73
C ALA A 128 -8.17 4.41 -1.21
N LEU A 129 -9.14 5.13 -0.65
CA LEU A 129 -9.28 5.35 0.79
C LEU A 129 -10.64 4.79 1.24
N ALA A 130 -10.63 3.84 2.16
CA ALA A 130 -11.84 3.20 2.64
C ALA A 130 -12.22 3.66 4.05
N ARG A 131 -13.52 3.87 4.25
CA ARG A 131 -14.13 4.18 5.54
C ARG A 131 -15.51 3.54 5.59
N LYS A 132 -15.75 2.72 6.62
CA LYS A 132 -17.00 1.97 6.80
C LYS A 132 -17.36 1.18 5.52
N ASP A 133 -18.51 1.46 4.93
CA ASP A 133 -19.05 0.83 3.73
C ASP A 133 -18.68 1.57 2.43
N CYS A 134 -17.86 2.61 2.50
CA CYS A 134 -17.47 3.44 1.37
C CYS A 134 -15.98 3.31 1.02
N VAL A 135 -15.68 3.40 -0.28
CA VAL A 135 -14.34 3.56 -0.83
C VAL A 135 -14.30 4.80 -1.73
N TYR A 136 -13.37 5.70 -1.46
CA TYR A 136 -13.10 6.88 -2.26
C TYR A 136 -11.91 6.61 -3.17
N PHE A 137 -12.11 6.78 -4.47
CA PHE A 137 -11.07 6.60 -5.48
C PHE A 137 -10.64 7.95 -6.02
N LEU A 138 -9.32 8.21 -6.03
CA LEU A 138 -8.76 9.51 -6.43
C LEU A 138 -7.69 9.36 -7.51
N GLY A 139 -7.78 10.21 -8.53
CA GLY A 139 -6.83 10.27 -9.64
C GLY A 139 -6.79 8.97 -10.44
N GLY A 140 -5.58 8.58 -10.84
CA GLY A 140 -5.31 7.46 -11.73
C GLY A 140 -4.86 7.91 -13.11
N HIS A 141 -4.39 6.92 -13.88
CA HIS A 141 -3.97 7.07 -15.27
C HIS A 141 -4.88 6.22 -16.15
N ILE A 142 -5.27 6.77 -17.29
CA ILE A 142 -5.96 6.05 -18.37
C ILE A 142 -4.95 5.84 -19.49
N ALA A 143 -4.57 4.60 -19.73
CA ALA A 143 -3.55 4.18 -20.68
C ALA A 143 -3.96 4.42 -22.13
N SER A 144 -5.24 4.25 -22.47
CA SER A 144 -5.75 4.40 -23.84
C SER A 144 -5.67 5.83 -24.37
N THR A 145 -5.85 6.81 -23.48
CA THR A 145 -5.82 8.25 -23.81
C THR A 145 -4.60 8.98 -23.26
N ASP A 146 -3.71 8.26 -22.57
CA ASP A 146 -2.55 8.78 -21.86
C ASP A 146 -2.84 10.03 -21.02
N CYS A 147 -3.88 9.95 -20.19
CA CYS A 147 -4.34 11.09 -19.39
C CYS A 147 -4.46 10.77 -17.91
N ARG A 148 -4.39 11.82 -17.08
CA ARG A 148 -4.56 11.76 -15.62
C ARG A 148 -5.74 12.64 -15.24
N PRO A 149 -6.98 12.16 -15.42
CA PRO A 149 -8.14 12.98 -15.11
C PRO A 149 -8.20 13.24 -13.60
N PRO A 150 -8.67 14.42 -13.14
CA PRO A 150 -8.88 14.70 -11.72
C PRO A 150 -10.11 13.96 -11.19
N ARG A 151 -10.15 12.64 -11.33
CA ARG A 151 -11.28 11.79 -10.93
C ARG A 151 -11.34 11.72 -9.42
N LEU A 152 -12.56 11.89 -8.91
CA LEU A 152 -12.94 11.55 -7.56
C LEU A 152 -14.32 10.89 -7.64
N PHE A 153 -14.41 9.68 -7.11
CA PHE A 153 -15.71 9.04 -6.96
C PHE A 153 -15.77 8.22 -5.69
N ARG A 154 -16.99 8.11 -5.15
CA ARG A 154 -17.30 7.33 -3.98
C ARG A 154 -18.08 6.10 -4.41
N LEU A 155 -17.54 4.93 -4.11
CA LEU A 155 -18.27 3.67 -4.16
C LEU A 155 -18.82 3.36 -2.77
N GLN A 156 -20.12 3.19 -2.64
CA GLN A 156 -20.75 2.66 -1.43
C GLN A 156 -21.20 1.22 -1.68
N VAL A 157 -20.95 0.35 -0.69
CA VAL A 157 -21.21 -1.10 -0.78
C VAL A 157 -22.06 -1.55 0.40
N GLU A 158 -23.31 -1.90 0.13
CA GLU A 158 -24.21 -2.49 1.12
C GLU A 158 -24.26 -4.01 1.04
N LEU A 159 -23.78 -4.68 2.09
CA LEU A 159 -23.73 -6.15 2.16
C LEU A 159 -25.03 -6.71 2.75
N LEU A 160 -26.02 -6.92 1.89
CA LEU A 160 -27.34 -7.47 2.25
C LEU A 160 -27.27 -8.99 2.50
N LEU A 161 -28.38 -9.61 2.90
CA LEU A 161 -28.46 -11.08 3.04
C LEU A 161 -28.46 -11.81 1.68
N GLY A 162 -28.85 -11.12 0.61
CA GLY A 162 -28.80 -11.63 -0.77
C GLY A 162 -27.64 -10.99 -1.55
N SER A 163 -27.96 -10.40 -2.70
CA SER A 163 -26.98 -9.68 -3.51
C SER A 163 -26.52 -8.39 -2.83
N PRO A 164 -25.23 -8.02 -2.94
CA PRO A 164 -24.77 -6.71 -2.50
C PRO A 164 -25.41 -5.62 -3.35
N LEU A 165 -25.63 -4.45 -2.75
CA LEU A 165 -26.04 -3.24 -3.46
C LEU A 165 -24.83 -2.32 -3.56
N LEU A 166 -24.52 -1.87 -4.78
CA LEU A 166 -23.43 -0.94 -5.06
C LEU A 166 -24.01 0.34 -5.62
N SER A 167 -23.54 1.48 -5.11
CA SER A 167 -23.82 2.79 -5.70
C SER A 167 -22.52 3.55 -5.90
N CYS A 168 -22.33 4.13 -7.08
CA CYS A 168 -21.20 4.97 -7.41
C CYS A 168 -21.67 6.41 -7.56
N GLU A 169 -20.98 7.33 -6.90
CA GLU A 169 -21.22 8.76 -7.01
C GLU A 169 -19.95 9.45 -7.49
N ILE A 170 -20.03 10.16 -8.61
CA ILE A 170 -18.95 11.01 -9.09
C ILE A 170 -18.98 12.32 -8.31
N LEU A 171 -17.87 12.66 -7.68
CA LEU A 171 -17.73 13.88 -6.87
C LEU A 171 -16.89 14.91 -7.64
N ASN A 172 -17.07 16.19 -7.30
CA ASN A 172 -16.30 17.28 -7.88
C ASN A 172 -14.93 17.44 -7.18
N ASP A 173 -14.06 18.26 -7.78
CA ASP A 173 -12.80 18.73 -7.19
C ASP A 173 -11.76 17.64 -6.88
N GLY A 174 -11.73 16.56 -7.68
CA GLY A 174 -10.73 15.50 -7.57
C GLY A 174 -9.29 15.94 -7.89
N LEU A 175 -8.35 15.00 -7.69
CA LEU A 175 -6.92 15.25 -7.87
C LEU A 175 -6.40 14.58 -9.15
N SER A 176 -5.73 15.34 -10.01
CA SER A 176 -5.01 14.80 -11.18
C SER A 176 -3.65 14.26 -10.73
N ILE A 177 -3.64 13.02 -10.25
CA ILE A 177 -2.48 12.38 -9.62
C ILE A 177 -2.40 10.89 -9.90
N THR A 178 -1.18 10.35 -9.97
CA THR A 178 -0.91 8.90 -10.07
C THR A 178 0.22 8.48 -9.14
N SER A 179 0.15 7.25 -8.62
CA SER A 179 1.20 6.64 -7.79
C SER A 179 1.56 7.47 -6.55
N ALA A 180 0.57 8.16 -5.99
CA ALA A 180 0.72 8.95 -4.77
C ALA A 180 0.75 8.04 -3.54
N ILE A 181 1.28 8.57 -2.44
CA ILE A 181 1.37 7.91 -1.14
C ILE A 181 0.34 8.56 -0.22
N ALA A 182 -0.42 7.76 0.52
CA ALA A 182 -1.42 8.24 1.47
C ALA A 182 -1.03 7.83 2.90
N THR A 183 -0.42 8.73 3.67
CA THR A 183 -0.01 8.43 5.06
C THR A 183 -1.09 8.86 6.04
N SER A 184 -1.44 8.01 7.01
CA SER A 184 -2.40 8.33 8.05
C SER A 184 -1.77 9.20 9.13
N ILE A 185 -2.37 10.34 9.45
CA ILE A 185 -1.82 11.34 10.39
C ILE A 185 -2.63 11.49 11.69
N GLY A 186 -3.58 10.58 11.93
CA GLY A 186 -4.43 10.63 13.12
C GLY A 186 -5.33 9.39 13.26
N PRO A 187 -6.07 9.28 14.38
CA PRO A 187 -6.99 8.18 14.60
C PRO A 187 -8.27 8.25 13.74
N ALA A 188 -8.55 9.39 13.10
CA ALA A 188 -9.87 9.75 12.58
C ALA A 188 -10.02 9.68 11.05
N HIS A 189 -9.50 8.65 10.38
CA HIS A 189 -9.50 8.56 8.91
C HIS A 189 -9.00 9.85 8.22
N GLU A 190 -7.91 10.40 8.76
CA GLU A 190 -7.24 11.60 8.27
C GLU A 190 -5.91 11.21 7.64
N TYR A 191 -5.66 11.74 6.45
CA TYR A 191 -4.53 11.36 5.62
C TYR A 191 -3.80 12.59 5.10
N ILE A 192 -2.50 12.46 4.90
CA ILE A 192 -1.74 13.32 4.00
C ILE A 192 -1.42 12.54 2.74
N ILE A 193 -1.84 13.09 1.61
CA ILE A 193 -1.43 12.64 0.29
C ILE A 193 -0.19 13.42 -0.12
N LEU A 194 0.87 12.68 -0.43
CA LEU A 194 2.13 13.23 -0.93
C LEU A 194 2.66 12.38 -2.09
N GLY A 195 3.61 12.94 -2.83
CA GLY A 195 4.27 12.19 -3.89
C GLY A 195 3.40 12.00 -5.13
N GLY A 196 3.84 11.08 -6.00
CA GLY A 196 3.18 10.76 -7.25
C GLY A 196 3.52 11.74 -8.39
N TYR A 197 2.70 11.70 -9.43
CA TYR A 197 2.96 12.40 -10.69
C TYR A 197 1.71 13.12 -11.18
N GLN A 198 1.90 14.35 -11.69
CA GLN A 198 0.86 15.15 -12.36
C GLN A 198 0.87 14.91 -13.88
N SER A 199 2.05 14.58 -14.44
CA SER A 199 2.24 14.19 -15.83
C SER A 199 3.45 13.27 -15.94
N ASP A 200 3.72 12.72 -17.13
CA ASP A 200 4.85 11.83 -17.39
C ASP A 200 6.22 12.46 -17.14
N SER A 201 6.30 13.79 -17.19
CA SER A 201 7.52 14.56 -16.98
C SER A 201 7.50 15.38 -15.68
N GLN A 202 6.41 15.34 -14.91
CA GLN A 202 6.25 16.20 -13.73
C GLN A 202 5.80 15.43 -12.50
N LYS A 203 6.71 15.35 -11.51
CA LYS A 203 6.39 14.89 -10.15
C LYS A 203 5.46 15.89 -9.46
N ARG A 204 4.59 15.38 -8.58
CA ARG A 204 3.73 16.21 -7.74
C ARG A 204 4.45 16.64 -6.46
N MET A 205 4.84 17.90 -6.36
CA MET A 205 5.58 18.39 -5.19
C MET A 205 4.68 18.84 -4.02
N GLN A 206 3.39 19.03 -4.24
CA GLN A 206 2.43 19.50 -3.22
C GLN A 206 1.88 18.36 -2.36
N CYS A 207 1.51 18.70 -1.12
CA CYS A 207 0.78 17.81 -0.21
C CYS A 207 -0.71 18.19 -0.17
N THR A 208 -1.57 17.21 0.12
CA THR A 208 -3.01 17.42 0.34
C THR A 208 -3.45 16.68 1.57
N TYR A 209 -4.08 17.39 2.50
CA TYR A 209 -4.81 16.79 3.61
C TYR A 209 -6.15 16.27 3.12
N ILE A 210 -6.50 15.08 3.57
CA ILE A 210 -7.79 14.44 3.31
C ILE A 210 -8.39 13.99 4.64
N ALA A 211 -9.65 14.38 4.88
CA ALA A 211 -10.45 13.86 5.98
C ALA A 211 -11.66 13.11 5.42
N LEU A 212 -11.91 11.91 5.94
CA LEU A 212 -13.12 11.14 5.64
C LEU A 212 -14.05 11.12 6.86
N ASP A 213 -15.25 11.64 6.69
CA ASP A 213 -16.28 11.67 7.73
C ASP A 213 -17.60 11.05 7.24
N ASP A 214 -18.67 11.24 8.00
CA ASP A 214 -20.00 10.71 7.65
C ASP A 214 -20.70 11.50 6.53
N VAL A 215 -20.25 12.72 6.26
CA VAL A 215 -20.75 13.55 5.15
C VAL A 215 -20.08 13.16 3.84
N GLY A 216 -18.77 12.93 3.87
CA GLY A 216 -18.02 12.54 2.68
C GLY A 216 -16.52 12.65 2.83
N ILE A 217 -15.90 13.23 1.80
CA ILE A 217 -14.48 13.49 1.70
C ILE A 217 -14.25 15.01 1.69
N CYS A 218 -13.37 15.49 2.56
CA CYS A 218 -12.85 16.86 2.54
C CYS A 218 -11.38 16.83 2.11
N MET A 219 -11.00 17.73 1.20
CA MET A 219 -9.63 17.85 0.71
C MET A 219 -9.13 19.28 0.85
N GLU A 220 -7.97 19.44 1.48
CA GLU A 220 -7.34 20.75 1.69
C GLU A 220 -5.88 20.73 1.23
N PRO A 221 -5.43 21.70 0.42
CA PRO A 221 -4.01 21.83 0.11
C PRO A 221 -3.20 22.07 1.39
N ARG A 222 -2.02 21.46 1.47
CA ARG A 222 -1.07 21.67 2.57
C ARG A 222 0.29 22.07 2.02
N ASP A 223 0.98 22.90 2.78
CA ASP A 223 2.34 23.30 2.44
C ASP A 223 3.23 22.04 2.36
N PRO A 224 4.01 21.91 1.29
CA PRO A 224 4.91 20.79 1.16
C PRO A 224 6.08 20.90 2.17
N PRO A 225 6.73 19.78 2.50
CA PRO A 225 8.04 19.81 3.14
C PRO A 225 9.04 20.64 2.32
N GLU A 226 10.10 21.12 2.98
CA GLU A 226 11.24 21.73 2.29
C GLU A 226 12.01 20.66 1.49
N TRP A 227 11.58 20.46 0.24
CA TRP A 227 12.24 19.52 -0.67
C TRP A 227 13.66 19.99 -1.00
N ASN A 228 14.65 19.15 -0.72
CA ASN A 228 16.02 19.43 -1.13
C ASN A 228 16.17 19.41 -2.67
N SER A 229 17.34 19.84 -3.15
CA SER A 229 17.64 19.89 -4.59
C SER A 229 17.58 18.52 -5.25
N GLU A 230 18.02 17.46 -4.57
CA GLU A 230 18.04 16.09 -5.09
C GLU A 230 16.63 15.58 -5.38
N ILE A 231 15.70 15.71 -4.42
CA ILE A 231 14.28 15.34 -4.59
C ILE A 231 13.64 16.20 -5.68
N SER A 232 13.91 17.50 -5.67
CA SER A 232 13.31 18.43 -6.63
C SER A 232 13.76 18.14 -8.07
N GLN A 233 15.04 17.87 -8.28
CA GLN A 233 15.64 17.65 -9.60
C GLN A 233 15.51 16.21 -10.11
N SER A 234 15.29 15.22 -9.23
CA SER A 234 15.11 13.84 -9.66
C SER A 234 13.94 13.70 -10.64
N ARG A 235 14.10 12.92 -11.71
CA ARG A 235 13.01 12.66 -12.65
C ARG A 235 11.90 11.81 -12.04
N THR A 236 12.27 10.84 -11.19
CA THR A 236 11.33 9.87 -10.61
C THR A 236 11.53 9.74 -9.12
N TRP A 237 10.45 9.30 -8.48
CA TRP A 237 10.44 8.85 -7.09
C TRP A 237 9.44 7.72 -6.92
N PHE A 238 9.62 6.96 -5.87
CA PHE A 238 8.63 6.00 -5.39
C PHE A 238 8.76 5.91 -3.88
N GLY A 239 7.84 5.20 -3.24
CA GLY A 239 7.84 5.16 -1.80
C GLY A 239 6.63 4.46 -1.23
N GLY A 240 6.51 4.57 0.08
CA GLY A 240 5.44 3.95 0.84
C GLY A 240 5.23 4.65 2.16
N THR A 241 4.11 4.32 2.78
CA THR A 241 3.77 4.82 4.12
C THR A 241 4.61 4.12 5.17
N LEU A 242 5.04 4.88 6.17
CA LEU A 242 5.56 4.36 7.42
C LEU A 242 4.51 4.58 8.52
N GLU A 243 4.76 4.07 9.72
CA GLU A 243 3.88 4.32 10.86
C GLU A 243 3.93 5.80 11.30
N LYS A 244 2.92 6.22 12.09
CA LYS A 244 2.88 7.51 12.78
C LYS A 244 3.03 8.73 11.85
N GLY A 245 2.22 8.82 10.80
CA GLY A 245 2.20 9.99 9.92
C GLY A 245 3.49 10.21 9.13
N SER A 246 4.28 9.15 8.92
CA SER A 246 5.53 9.22 8.17
C SER A 246 5.42 8.51 6.82
N ALA A 247 6.31 8.84 5.89
CA ALA A 247 6.43 8.21 4.59
C ALA A 247 7.91 8.11 4.18
N LEU A 248 8.24 7.02 3.50
CA LEU A 248 9.54 6.83 2.88
C LEU A 248 9.47 7.26 1.41
N ILE A 249 10.40 8.09 0.98
CA ILE A 249 10.62 8.50 -0.41
C ILE A 249 11.97 7.96 -0.87
N VAL A 250 11.98 7.34 -2.03
CA VAL A 250 13.15 6.71 -2.64
C VAL A 250 13.42 7.35 -4.00
N LEU A 251 14.65 7.77 -4.23
CA LEU A 251 15.12 8.34 -5.50
C LEU A 251 16.19 7.43 -6.10
N PRO A 252 16.21 7.23 -7.43
CA PRO A 252 17.36 6.62 -8.09
C PRO A 252 18.57 7.56 -7.99
N SER A 253 19.72 7.00 -7.64
CA SER A 253 21.00 7.71 -7.69
C SER A 253 21.37 8.03 -9.15
N GLY A 254 22.05 9.16 -9.36
CA GLY A 254 22.50 9.56 -10.69
C GLY A 254 23.49 8.56 -11.32
N THR A 255 23.72 8.68 -12.62
CA THR A 255 24.51 7.72 -13.45
C THR A 255 25.97 7.52 -13.04
N ASN A 256 26.45 8.24 -12.01
CA ASN A 256 27.86 8.26 -11.59
C ASN A 256 28.07 7.65 -10.18
N SER A 257 27.06 6.99 -9.58
CA SER A 257 27.23 6.32 -8.28
C SER A 257 27.82 4.91 -8.42
N THR A 258 28.50 4.45 -7.36
CA THR A 258 28.97 3.07 -7.24
C THR A 258 27.77 2.11 -7.16
N PRO A 259 27.93 0.81 -7.52
CA PRO A 259 26.82 -0.15 -7.56
C PRO A 259 26.07 -0.31 -6.22
N THR A 260 26.72 0.02 -5.10
CA THR A 260 26.16 -0.13 -3.74
C THR A 260 25.14 0.97 -3.39
N ASP A 261 25.25 2.16 -3.99
CA ASP A 261 24.40 3.31 -3.68
C ASP A 261 23.49 3.63 -4.86
N THR A 262 22.63 2.67 -5.21
CA THR A 262 21.69 2.79 -6.34
C THR A 262 20.50 3.70 -6.02
N TYR A 263 20.19 3.90 -4.73
CA TYR A 263 19.05 4.72 -4.30
C TYR A 263 19.38 5.59 -3.09
N ASN A 264 18.86 6.82 -3.10
CA ASN A 264 18.82 7.70 -1.93
C ASN A 264 17.45 7.61 -1.26
N LEU A 265 17.44 7.44 0.06
CA LEU A 265 16.23 7.26 0.86
C LEU A 265 16.01 8.47 1.77
N TYR A 266 14.78 8.98 1.80
CA TYR A 266 14.37 10.11 2.63
C TYR A 266 13.11 9.74 3.40
N GLN A 267 13.06 10.08 4.69
CA GLN A 267 11.83 10.00 5.47
C GLN A 267 11.19 11.38 5.57
N VAL A 268 9.89 11.44 5.30
CA VAL A 268 9.05 12.63 5.47
C VAL A 268 8.08 12.34 6.61
N SER A 269 8.02 13.23 7.60
CA SER A 269 7.14 13.06 8.77
C SER A 269 6.20 14.26 8.90
N PHE A 270 4.92 13.99 9.10
CA PHE A 270 3.90 15.00 9.37
C PHE A 270 3.54 14.98 10.85
N LYS A 271 3.48 16.16 11.49
CA LYS A 271 3.12 16.26 12.91
C LYS A 271 1.67 15.83 13.13
N LEU A 272 1.44 14.90 14.05
CA LEU A 272 0.10 14.57 14.52
C LEU A 272 -0.42 15.74 15.39
N VAL A 273 -1.64 16.20 15.12
CA VAL A 273 -2.30 17.22 15.96
C VAL A 273 -2.58 16.58 17.32
N GLY A 274 -1.69 16.81 18.30
CA GLY A 274 -1.75 16.23 19.63
C GLY A 274 -0.39 15.94 20.28
N ASP A 275 0.68 15.87 19.48
CA ASP A 275 2.05 15.65 19.97
C ASP A 275 2.78 16.98 20.22
N GLY A 276 2.07 17.91 20.87
CA GLY A 276 2.68 19.11 21.41
C GLY A 276 3.44 18.74 22.68
N GLU A 277 4.68 18.28 22.54
CA GLU A 277 5.64 18.46 23.61
C GLU A 277 5.84 19.97 23.79
N ASP A 278 5.48 20.46 24.97
CA ASP A 278 5.71 21.84 25.41
C ASP A 278 7.14 22.27 25.08
N PRO A 279 7.36 23.44 24.46
CA PRO A 279 8.69 23.98 24.19
C PRO A 279 9.30 24.57 25.47
N THR A 280 9.36 23.79 26.55
CA THR A 280 10.01 24.14 27.81
C THR A 280 10.62 22.91 28.46
N GLN A 281 11.76 22.46 27.94
CA GLN A 281 12.76 21.88 28.83
C GLN A 281 14.13 22.47 28.48
N THR A 282 14.33 23.61 29.12
CA THR A 282 15.61 24.28 29.37
C THR A 282 16.76 23.31 29.63
N CYS A 283 17.87 23.59 28.94
CA CYS A 283 19.25 23.20 29.21
C CYS A 283 19.46 22.52 30.57
N SER A 284 19.67 21.20 30.55
CA SER A 284 20.29 20.50 31.67
C SER A 284 21.76 20.28 31.32
N GLN A 285 22.59 20.79 32.22
CA GLN A 285 24.02 20.96 32.11
C GLN A 285 24.78 19.63 32.02
N GLU A 286 25.90 19.71 31.31
CA GLU A 286 27.02 18.79 31.30
C GLU A 286 27.45 18.44 32.74
N SER A 287 27.49 17.15 33.05
CA SER A 287 27.99 16.58 34.30
C SER A 287 28.88 15.39 33.94
N THR A 288 30.15 15.68 33.68
CA THR A 288 31.23 14.69 33.65
C THR A 288 31.50 14.24 35.08
N ASP A 289 31.41 12.93 35.35
CA ASP A 289 32.31 12.15 36.21
C ASP A 289 31.71 10.76 36.43
N PHE A 290 32.41 9.70 35.97
CA PHE A 290 33.00 8.67 36.84
C PHE A 290 33.53 7.45 36.04
N ASP A 291 34.84 7.29 36.18
CA ASP A 291 35.67 6.09 36.35
C ASP A 291 35.74 4.93 35.32
N ASP A 292 37.00 4.76 34.90
CA ASP A 292 37.66 3.64 34.24
C ASP A 292 37.34 2.26 34.84
N SER A 293 37.15 1.27 33.96
CA SER A 293 37.41 -0.15 34.26
C SER A 293 37.89 -0.89 33.01
N PRO A 294 38.92 -1.75 33.11
CA PRO A 294 39.61 -2.38 31.96
C PRO A 294 38.84 -3.59 31.37
N PRO A 295 39.20 -4.06 30.16
CA PRO A 295 38.40 -5.03 29.43
C PRO A 295 38.59 -6.46 29.95
N LEU A 296 37.50 -7.21 30.05
CA LEU A 296 37.53 -8.65 30.30
C LEU A 296 37.44 -9.39 28.96
N GLU A 297 38.56 -10.00 28.55
CA GLU A 297 38.57 -11.18 27.70
C GLU A 297 38.01 -12.35 28.52
N ASP A 298 37.02 -13.06 27.99
CA ASP A 298 37.07 -14.52 28.07
C ASP A 298 36.34 -15.17 26.90
N SER A 299 36.98 -16.21 26.41
CA SER A 299 36.62 -16.99 25.24
C SER A 299 35.94 -18.27 25.70
N GLU A 300 34.76 -18.60 25.18
CA GLU A 300 34.25 -19.97 25.27
C GLU A 300 33.60 -20.40 23.95
N GLU A 301 34.29 -21.32 23.27
CA GLU A 301 33.80 -22.08 22.13
C GLU A 301 32.77 -23.12 22.61
N LEU A 302 31.60 -23.19 21.98
CA LEU A 302 30.63 -24.26 22.22
C LEU A 302 30.66 -25.28 21.08
N TYR A 303 31.05 -26.50 21.43
CA TYR A 303 31.05 -27.71 20.61
C TYR A 303 29.63 -28.15 20.21
N PHE A 304 29.47 -28.57 18.95
CA PHE A 304 28.24 -29.20 18.44
C PHE A 304 28.07 -30.60 19.03
N GLY A 305 27.07 -30.78 19.89
CA GLY A 305 26.55 -32.08 20.31
C GLY A 305 25.57 -32.64 19.27
N ARG A 306 25.89 -33.81 18.71
CA ARG A 306 25.01 -34.64 17.87
C ARG A 306 23.95 -35.31 18.75
N GLU A 307 22.70 -35.34 18.28
CA GLU A 307 21.58 -36.03 18.95
C GLU A 307 21.75 -37.57 18.93
N PRO A 308 21.37 -38.27 20.01
CA PRO A 308 21.57 -39.71 20.15
C PRO A 308 20.36 -40.52 19.65
N HIS A 309 20.05 -40.50 18.36
CA HIS A 309 19.04 -41.40 17.77
C HIS A 309 19.42 -41.91 16.38
N GLU A 310 20.67 -42.34 16.17
CA GLU A 310 21.00 -43.21 15.04
C GLU A 310 22.00 -44.28 15.48
N MET A 311 21.56 -45.54 15.36
CA MET A 311 22.29 -46.82 15.41
C MET A 311 21.87 -47.77 16.54
N GLU A 312 20.62 -48.23 16.47
CA GLU A 312 20.31 -49.65 16.70
C GLU A 312 19.48 -50.15 15.51
N ASP A 313 19.66 -51.44 15.19
CA ASP A 313 19.19 -52.22 14.03
C ASP A 313 19.97 -52.01 12.72
N SER A 314 20.58 -53.01 12.07
CA SER A 314 20.74 -54.45 12.29
C SER A 314 21.89 -54.95 11.40
N SER A 315 22.38 -56.14 11.74
CA SER A 315 23.45 -56.99 11.15
C SER A 315 23.67 -56.98 9.63
#